data_AF-A0A7G2CCQ7-F1
#
_entry.id   AF-A0A7G2CCQ7-F1
#
_cell.length_a   1.000
_cell.length_b   1.000
_cell.length_c   1.000
_cell.angle_alpha   90.00
_cell.angle_beta   90.00
_cell.angle_gamma   90.00
#
_symmetry.space_group_name_H-M   'P 1'
#
loop_
_entity.id
_entity.type
_entity.pdbx_description
1 polymer ?
#
loop_
_entity_poly.entity_id
_entity_poly.type
_entity_poly.pdbx_seq_one_letter_code
_entity_poly.pdbx_strand_id
1 'polypeptide(L)'
;MVERCEGFERVRWIQKLVPSSSYIYSQLFHVKRKPLFPYYIRWTVVYRMSVLRLIAFNYDSWEAHHYMQSSRERAMQKHLTTCVDCAELRKDGEGGRLPEVCRCYKLRTDYPRETSEYNLLFYFAYVLFPPLYIAGPMMSYNAFVSYLHTPTTLSRSWKFILTYTVRIIVIEFLHLALLHTLYVCATTTWPTFF
;
A
#
# COMPACT_ATOMS: atom_id res chain seq x y z
N MET A 1 4.11 24.50 -43.60
CA MET A 1 4.68 23.92 -44.84
C MET A 1 4.56 22.42 -44.71
N VAL A 2 3.49 21.79 -45.18
CA VAL A 2 3.19 21.43 -46.60
C VAL A 2 4.22 20.47 -47.19
N GLU A 3 3.80 19.20 -47.21
CA GLU A 3 3.96 18.11 -48.20
C GLU A 3 5.34 17.53 -48.59
N ARG A 4 5.41 16.19 -48.57
CA ARG A 4 5.46 15.41 -49.82
C ARG A 4 4.92 13.98 -49.66
N CYS A 5 3.85 13.67 -50.39
CA CYS A 5 3.40 12.32 -50.70
C CYS A 5 4.35 11.66 -51.70
N GLU A 6 4.75 10.42 -51.43
CA GLU A 6 5.25 9.42 -52.38
C GLU A 6 4.56 8.12 -51.91
N GLY A 7 3.57 7.57 -52.58
CA GLY A 7 3.69 6.92 -53.88
C GLY A 7 3.02 5.55 -53.76
N PHE A 8 1.82 5.46 -54.33
CA PHE A 8 0.98 4.28 -54.43
C PHE A 8 1.61 3.26 -55.40
N GLU A 9 2.62 2.47 -55.01
CA GLU A 9 3.01 1.25 -55.77
C GLU A 9 3.79 0.24 -54.91
N ARG A 10 3.07 -0.74 -54.33
CA ARG A 10 3.41 -2.18 -54.40
C ARG A 10 2.42 -3.02 -53.60
N VAL A 11 1.44 -3.53 -54.33
CA VAL A 11 0.51 -4.57 -53.91
C VAL A 11 1.26 -5.86 -53.51
N ARG A 12 1.39 -6.13 -52.20
CA ARG A 12 1.90 -7.41 -51.65
C ARG A 12 0.84 -8.17 -50.83
N TRP A 13 -0.44 -7.86 -51.01
CA TRP A 13 -1.53 -8.41 -50.21
C TRP A 13 -1.95 -9.84 -50.60
N ILE A 14 -1.35 -10.46 -51.62
CA ILE A 14 -1.69 -11.83 -52.05
C ILE A 14 -0.85 -12.92 -51.35
N GLN A 15 0.25 -12.59 -50.66
CA GLN A 15 1.09 -13.61 -49.99
C GLN A 15 0.69 -13.95 -48.54
N LYS A 16 -0.37 -13.34 -47.98
CA LYS A 16 -0.79 -13.57 -46.58
C LYS A 16 -1.71 -14.79 -46.35
N LEU A 17 -2.02 -15.59 -47.37
CA LEU A 17 -2.98 -16.69 -47.24
C LEU A 17 -2.36 -18.08 -46.97
N VAL A 18 -1.03 -18.20 -46.85
CA VAL A 18 -0.40 -19.45 -46.38
C VAL A 18 0.72 -19.11 -45.40
N PRO A 19 0.54 -19.28 -44.08
CA PRO A 19 1.66 -19.21 -43.15
C PRO A 19 2.52 -20.45 -43.34
N SER A 20 3.77 -20.30 -43.78
CA SER A 20 4.72 -21.42 -43.78
C SER A 20 5.00 -21.83 -42.34
N SER A 21 4.79 -23.11 -42.04
CA SER A 21 4.92 -23.75 -40.72
C SER A 21 6.13 -23.27 -39.89
N SER A 22 7.28 -23.04 -40.54
CA SER A 22 8.53 -22.57 -39.91
C SER A 22 8.44 -21.22 -39.17
N TYR A 23 7.56 -20.30 -39.59
CA TYR A 23 7.43 -18.98 -38.97
C TYR A 23 6.74 -19.05 -37.60
N ILE A 24 5.75 -19.94 -37.47
CA ILE A 24 4.99 -20.14 -36.22
C ILE A 24 5.87 -20.80 -35.15
N TYR A 25 6.72 -21.77 -35.52
CA TYR A 25 7.68 -22.40 -34.60
C TYR A 25 8.70 -21.39 -34.05
N SER A 26 9.17 -20.44 -34.87
CA SER A 26 10.14 -19.44 -34.41
C SER A 26 9.57 -18.45 -33.37
N GLN A 27 8.28 -18.15 -33.41
CA GLN A 27 7.62 -17.23 -32.46
C GLN A 27 7.22 -17.93 -31.15
N LEU A 28 6.88 -19.23 -31.19
CA LEU A 28 6.49 -20.00 -30.01
C LEU A 28 7.68 -20.38 -29.11
N PHE A 29 8.84 -20.66 -29.69
CA PHE A 29 10.02 -21.15 -28.94
C PHE A 29 11.02 -20.05 -28.53
N HIS A 30 10.91 -18.84 -29.08
CA HIS A 30 11.83 -17.72 -28.79
C HIS A 30 11.21 -16.62 -27.91
N VAL A 31 10.30 -16.98 -26.99
CA VAL A 31 9.93 -16.10 -25.88
C VAL A 31 11.16 -15.98 -24.97
N LYS A 32 12.02 -14.98 -25.22
CA LYS A 32 13.02 -14.54 -24.25
C LYS A 32 12.25 -14.20 -22.97
N ARG A 33 12.25 -15.12 -22.00
CA ARG A 33 11.80 -14.85 -20.64
C ARG A 33 12.71 -13.75 -20.12
N LYS A 34 12.26 -12.50 -20.22
CA LYS A 34 12.90 -11.39 -19.51
C LYS A 34 12.93 -11.80 -18.04
N PRO A 35 14.04 -11.55 -17.31
CA PRO A 35 14.09 -11.89 -15.90
C PRO A 35 12.85 -11.27 -15.25
N LEU A 36 12.05 -12.09 -14.58
CA LEU A 36 10.77 -11.65 -13.99
C LEU A 36 11.03 -10.67 -12.84
N PHE A 37 12.15 -10.86 -12.14
CA PHE A 37 12.54 -10.17 -10.92
C PHE A 37 12.54 -8.63 -10.96
N PRO A 38 13.03 -7.94 -12.01
CA PRO A 38 13.02 -6.48 -12.10
C PRO A 38 11.62 -5.89 -12.34
N TYR A 39 10.67 -6.69 -12.82
CA TYR A 39 9.31 -6.23 -13.15
C TYR A 39 8.35 -6.40 -11.96
N TYR A 40 8.46 -7.50 -11.21
CA TYR A 40 7.55 -7.78 -10.09
C TYR A 40 7.91 -7.02 -8.82
N ILE A 41 9.19 -6.76 -8.56
CA ILE A 41 9.62 -6.02 -7.37
C ILE A 41 10.07 -4.63 -7.80
N ARG A 42 9.19 -3.64 -7.61
CA ARG A 42 9.54 -2.22 -7.76
C ARG A 42 10.44 -1.81 -6.58
N TRP A 43 11.71 -2.25 -6.62
CA TRP A 43 12.71 -2.01 -5.58
C TRP A 43 12.80 -0.54 -5.15
N THR A 44 12.61 0.38 -6.08
CA THR A 44 12.59 1.83 -5.81
C THR A 44 11.45 2.25 -4.88
N VAL A 45 10.28 1.61 -4.97
CA VAL A 45 9.13 1.88 -4.09
C VAL A 45 9.40 1.34 -2.69
N VAL A 46 9.87 0.10 -2.59
CA VAL A 46 10.22 -0.55 -1.31
C VAL A 46 11.31 0.24 -0.58
N TYR A 47 12.33 0.69 -1.32
CA TYR A 47 13.40 1.51 -0.77
C TYR A 47 12.90 2.85 -0.24
N ARG A 48 12.11 3.60 -1.04
CA ARG A 48 11.54 4.90 -0.61
C ARG A 48 10.68 4.76 0.64
N MET A 49 9.83 3.74 0.70
CA MET A 49 8.99 3.49 1.87
C MET A 49 9.81 3.09 3.10
N SER A 50 10.88 2.31 2.92
CA SER A 50 11.79 1.97 4.01
C SER A 50 12.47 3.23 4.55
N VAL A 51 13.08 4.04 3.69
CA VAL A 51 13.79 5.27 4.10
C VAL A 51 12.87 6.22 4.87
N LEU A 52 11.63 6.41 4.41
CA LEU A 52 10.66 7.25 5.13
C LEU A 52 10.36 6.71 6.54
N ARG A 53 10.27 5.38 6.72
CA ARG A 53 10.12 4.76 8.06
C ARG A 53 11.34 4.96 8.93
N LEU A 54 12.53 4.86 8.36
CA LEU A 54 13.76 5.15 9.08
C LEU A 54 13.74 6.59 9.60
N ILE A 55 13.41 7.55 8.73
CA ILE A 55 13.33 8.97 9.11
C ILE A 55 12.24 9.19 10.16
N ALA A 56 11.05 8.62 9.97
CA ALA A 56 9.94 8.77 10.91
C ALA A 56 10.28 8.23 12.30
N PHE A 57 10.91 7.06 12.38
CA PHE A 57 11.37 6.53 13.67
C PHE A 57 12.37 7.46 14.37
N ASN A 58 13.37 7.96 13.63
CA ASN A 58 14.39 8.83 14.19
C ASN A 58 13.79 10.16 14.67
N TYR A 59 12.84 10.70 13.91
CA TYR A 59 12.13 11.92 14.28
C TYR A 59 11.24 11.71 15.52
N ASP A 60 10.42 10.65 15.53
CA ASP A 60 9.54 10.31 16.65
C ASP A 60 10.35 10.02 17.92
N SER A 61 11.51 9.35 17.79
CA SER A 61 12.44 9.11 18.90
C SER A 61 13.05 10.40 19.42
N TRP A 62 13.53 11.27 18.53
CA TRP A 62 14.10 12.57 18.92
C TRP A 62 13.06 13.43 19.66
N GLU A 63 11.83 13.48 19.16
CA GLU A 63 10.72 14.21 19.80
C GLU A 63 10.41 13.64 21.19
N ALA A 64 10.36 12.31 21.33
CA ALA A 64 10.14 11.65 22.61
C ALA A 64 11.26 11.92 23.62
N HIS A 65 12.51 12.09 23.19
CA HIS A 65 13.61 12.39 24.11
C HIS A 65 13.65 13.85 24.58
N HIS A 66 13.24 14.81 23.74
CA HIS A 66 13.41 16.25 24.05
C HIS A 66 12.13 16.92 24.53
N TYR A 67 10.97 16.51 24.01
CA TYR A 67 9.71 17.27 24.14
C TYR A 67 8.51 16.41 24.55
N MET A 68 8.74 15.22 25.14
CA MET A 68 7.70 14.23 25.44
C MET A 68 6.44 14.82 26.08
N GLN A 69 6.59 15.56 27.17
CA GLN A 69 5.46 16.11 27.93
C GLN A 69 4.68 17.12 27.10
N SER A 70 5.37 18.10 26.51
CA SER A 70 4.76 19.12 25.66
C SER A 70 4.10 18.54 24.40
N SER A 71 4.68 17.50 23.80
CA SER A 71 4.12 16.85 22.62
C SER A 71 2.90 15.99 22.97
N ARG A 72 2.89 15.30 24.12
CA ARG A 72 1.72 14.58 24.64
C ARG A 72 0.56 15.53 24.92
N GLU A 73 0.83 16.66 25.57
CA GLU A 73 -0.18 17.70 25.84
C GLU A 73 -0.74 18.28 24.55
N ARG A 74 0.12 18.65 23.59
CA ARG A 74 -0.30 19.16 22.28
C ARG A 74 -1.15 18.16 21.51
N ALA A 75 -0.74 16.88 21.46
CA ALA A 75 -1.49 15.82 20.80
C ALA A 75 -2.87 15.63 21.43
N MET A 76 -2.93 15.67 22.76
CA MET A 76 -4.19 15.57 23.51
C MET A 76 -5.11 16.76 23.25
N GLN A 77 -4.60 18.00 23.33
CA GLN A 77 -5.35 19.21 23.05
C GLN A 77 -5.91 19.22 21.61
N LYS A 78 -5.08 18.85 20.63
CA LYS A 78 -5.49 18.73 19.23
C LYS A 78 -6.58 17.67 19.05
N HIS A 79 -6.47 16.55 19.75
CA HIS A 79 -7.48 15.50 19.69
C HIS A 79 -8.82 15.96 20.28
N LEU A 80 -8.81 16.56 21.47
CA LEU A 80 -10.02 17.01 22.16
C LEU A 80 -10.81 18.04 21.34
N THR A 81 -10.10 18.93 20.64
CA THR A 81 -10.68 20.01 19.82
C THR A 81 -11.06 19.59 18.40
N THR A 82 -10.28 18.71 17.77
CA THR A 82 -10.40 18.44 16.32
C THR A 82 -11.10 17.12 15.98
N CYS A 83 -11.13 16.14 16.89
CA CYS A 83 -11.60 14.79 16.54
C CYS A 83 -13.14 14.68 16.63
N VAL A 84 -13.79 14.46 15.48
CA VAL A 84 -15.25 14.29 15.37
C VAL A 84 -15.69 12.94 15.94
N ASP A 85 -15.02 11.84 15.59
CA ASP A 85 -15.36 10.49 16.07
C ASP A 85 -15.39 10.40 17.60
N CYS A 86 -14.42 11.05 18.26
CA CYS A 86 -14.36 11.10 19.71
C CYS A 86 -15.22 12.21 20.32
N ALA A 87 -15.69 13.18 19.54
CA ALA A 87 -16.68 14.16 20.00
C ALA A 87 -18.08 13.54 20.06
N GLU A 88 -18.41 12.62 19.14
CA GLU A 88 -19.67 11.87 19.14
C GLU A 88 -19.74 10.92 20.35
N LEU A 89 -18.70 10.10 20.56
CA LEU A 89 -18.60 9.21 21.73
C LEU A 89 -18.68 9.94 23.09
N ARG A 90 -18.27 11.22 23.15
CA ARG A 90 -18.40 12.05 24.36
C ARG A 90 -19.85 12.43 24.67
N LYS A 91 -20.72 12.51 23.66
CA LYS A 91 -22.13 12.89 23.80
C LYS A 91 -23.01 11.73 24.28
N ASP A 92 -22.65 10.50 23.93
CA ASP A 92 -23.46 9.30 24.20
C ASP A 92 -23.37 8.78 25.65
N GLY A 93 -22.74 9.53 26.57
CA GLY A 93 -22.82 9.29 28.02
C GLY A 93 -22.09 8.05 28.56
N GLU A 94 -21.77 7.06 27.74
CA GLU A 94 -21.01 5.87 28.14
C GLU A 94 -19.49 6.07 27.96
N GLY A 95 -18.86 6.71 28.93
CA GLY A 95 -17.39 6.70 29.06
C GLY A 95 -16.72 8.07 29.07
N GLY A 96 -17.18 8.97 29.95
CA GLY A 96 -16.55 10.27 30.24
C GLY A 96 -15.14 10.22 30.87
N ARG A 97 -14.42 9.09 30.76
CA ARG A 97 -13.00 8.99 31.07
C ARG A 97 -12.38 8.28 29.88
N LEU A 98 -11.58 9.00 29.08
CA LEU A 98 -10.73 8.38 28.06
C LEU A 98 -9.97 7.27 28.78
N PRO A 99 -10.24 5.97 28.49
CA PRO A 99 -9.35 4.96 29.01
C PRO A 99 -7.96 5.28 28.44
N GLU A 100 -6.92 4.95 29.19
CA GLU A 100 -5.49 4.98 28.84
C GLU A 100 -5.19 4.47 27.41
N VAL A 101 -6.15 3.79 26.79
CA VAL A 101 -6.18 3.36 25.40
C VAL A 101 -7.23 4.14 24.61
N CYS A 102 -6.84 5.26 24.02
CA CYS A 102 -7.66 5.94 23.02
C CYS A 102 -7.78 5.08 21.74
N ARG A 103 -9.01 4.83 21.29
CA ARG A 103 -9.33 4.01 20.09
C ARG A 103 -9.15 4.77 18.77
N CYS A 104 -8.96 6.09 18.81
CA CYS A 104 -8.84 6.93 17.61
C CYS A 104 -7.45 6.79 16.96
N TYR A 105 -7.43 6.47 15.67
CA TYR A 105 -6.19 6.37 14.88
C TYR A 105 -5.37 7.66 14.88
N LYS A 106 -6.02 8.83 14.81
CA LYS A 106 -5.34 10.13 14.73
C LYS A 106 -4.56 10.44 16.00
N LEU A 107 -5.17 10.23 17.17
CA LEU A 107 -4.47 10.40 18.44
C LEU A 107 -3.35 9.36 18.60
N ARG A 108 -3.60 8.11 18.17
CA ARG A 108 -2.59 7.06 18.22
C ARG A 108 -1.33 7.36 17.40
N THR A 109 -1.52 8.09 16.30
CA THR A 109 -0.44 8.55 15.41
C THR A 109 0.34 9.71 16.03
N ASP A 110 -0.36 10.69 16.60
CA ASP A 110 0.21 11.94 17.10
C ASP A 110 0.75 11.83 18.55
N TYR A 111 0.36 10.80 19.31
CA TYR A 111 0.73 10.65 20.73
C TYR A 111 2.12 9.99 20.89
N PRO A 112 3.13 10.70 21.41
CA PRO A 112 4.47 10.14 21.63
C PRO A 112 4.46 8.98 22.63
N ARG A 113 5.33 7.99 22.38
CA ARG A 113 5.50 6.81 23.24
C ARG A 113 6.54 7.05 24.33
N GLU A 114 6.59 6.14 25.30
CA GLU A 114 7.59 6.21 26.36
C GLU A 114 8.99 6.02 25.75
N THR A 115 10.00 6.75 26.24
CA THR A 115 11.37 6.67 25.70
C THR A 115 11.94 5.25 25.76
N SER A 116 11.53 4.44 26.75
CA SER A 116 11.91 3.03 26.88
C SER A 116 11.38 2.13 25.77
N GLU A 117 10.37 2.57 25.01
CA GLU A 117 9.80 1.78 23.90
C GLU A 117 10.58 2.00 22.59
N TYR A 118 11.46 3.00 22.50
CA TYR A 118 12.32 3.26 21.34
C TYR A 118 13.59 2.40 21.38
N ASN A 119 13.43 1.09 21.21
CA ASN A 119 14.54 0.14 21.16
C ASN A 119 14.88 -0.30 19.72
N LEU A 120 16.08 -0.83 19.52
CA LEU A 120 16.51 -1.41 18.24
C LEU A 120 15.60 -2.56 17.78
N LEU A 121 15.03 -3.32 18.71
CA LEU A 121 14.09 -4.40 18.38
C LEU A 121 12.82 -3.86 17.72
N PHE A 122 12.22 -2.82 18.31
CA PHE A 122 11.03 -2.17 17.74
C PHE A 122 11.35 -1.44 16.44
N TYR A 123 12.57 -0.91 16.31
CA TYR A 123 13.07 -0.32 15.07
C TYR A 123 13.08 -1.33 13.92
N PHE A 124 13.72 -2.49 14.10
CA PHE A 124 13.73 -3.52 13.06
C PHE A 124 12.34 -4.10 12.80
N ALA A 125 11.53 -4.30 13.85
CA ALA A 125 10.16 -4.78 13.70
C ALA A 125 9.31 -3.81 12.86
N TYR A 126 9.48 -2.49 13.04
CA TYR A 126 8.75 -1.47 12.28
C TYR A 126 9.23 -1.35 10.83
N VAL A 127 10.56 -1.37 10.60
CA VAL A 127 11.12 -1.29 9.25
C VAL A 127 10.74 -2.54 8.45
N LEU A 128 11.00 -3.73 9.00
CA LEU A 128 10.85 -5.02 8.30
C LEU A 128 9.42 -5.53 8.24
N PHE A 129 8.42 -4.77 8.69
CA PHE A 129 7.02 -5.23 8.75
C PHE A 129 6.45 -5.52 7.34
N PRO A 130 6.26 -6.79 6.94
CA PRO A 130 5.96 -7.18 5.55
C PRO A 130 4.64 -6.67 4.96
N PRO A 131 3.51 -6.69 5.69
CA PRO A 131 2.22 -6.24 5.16
C PRO A 131 2.26 -4.81 4.62
N LEU A 132 3.07 -3.99 5.27
CA LEU A 132 3.24 -2.59 4.97
C LEU A 132 4.08 -2.32 3.71
N TYR A 133 4.78 -3.32 3.17
CA TYR A 133 5.50 -3.20 1.90
C TYR A 133 4.64 -3.49 0.67
N ILE A 134 3.59 -4.29 0.86
CA ILE A 134 2.78 -4.84 -0.23
C ILE A 134 1.50 -4.03 -0.42
N ALA A 135 0.89 -3.55 0.67
CA ALA A 135 -0.34 -2.78 0.60
C ALA A 135 -0.47 -1.82 1.79
N GLY A 136 -0.38 -0.51 1.53
CA GLY A 136 -0.96 0.48 2.44
C GLY A 136 -0.26 1.85 2.50
N PRO A 137 -0.99 2.87 2.98
CA PRO A 137 -0.37 4.13 3.43
C PRO A 137 0.57 3.85 4.59
N MET A 138 1.68 4.60 4.65
CA MET A 138 2.65 4.47 5.72
C MET A 138 2.00 4.82 7.08
N MET A 139 2.06 3.90 8.04
CA MET A 139 1.68 4.16 9.43
C MET A 139 2.86 4.78 10.20
N SER A 140 2.62 5.68 11.15
CA SER A 140 3.69 6.21 12.01
C SER A 140 4.19 5.16 13.02
N TYR A 141 5.38 5.38 13.58
CA TYR A 141 5.93 4.49 14.59
C TYR A 141 5.09 4.48 15.87
N ASN A 142 4.66 5.66 16.33
CA ASN A 142 3.77 5.81 17.48
C ASN A 142 2.46 5.03 17.32
N ALA A 143 1.92 5.02 16.09
CA ALA A 143 0.75 4.23 15.77
C ALA A 143 1.02 2.73 15.86
N PHE A 144 2.12 2.28 15.24
CA PHE A 144 2.54 0.89 15.21
C PHE A 144 2.71 0.29 16.60
N VAL A 145 3.51 0.94 17.45
CA VAL A 145 3.74 0.48 18.83
C VAL A 145 2.43 0.42 19.61
N SER A 146 1.55 1.40 19.45
CA SER A 146 0.26 1.37 20.12
C SER A 146 -0.65 0.22 19.68
N TYR A 147 -0.61 -0.19 18.40
CA TYR A 147 -1.34 -1.37 17.93
C TYR A 147 -0.77 -2.67 18.52
N LEU A 148 0.55 -2.73 18.78
CA LEU A 148 1.18 -3.87 19.43
C LEU A 148 0.74 -4.01 20.90
N HIS A 149 0.75 -2.91 21.66
CA HIS A 149 0.35 -2.94 23.07
C HIS A 149 -1.16 -3.05 23.26
N THR A 150 -1.94 -2.38 22.43
CA THR A 150 -3.39 -2.45 22.52
C THR A 150 -4.06 -2.73 21.18
N PRO A 151 -4.36 -4.01 20.91
CA PRO A 151 -5.10 -4.37 19.72
C PRO A 151 -6.51 -3.80 19.75
N THR A 152 -7.05 -3.47 18.58
CA THR A 152 -8.41 -2.95 18.45
C THR A 152 -9.41 -3.99 18.96
N THR A 153 -10.45 -3.57 19.68
CA THR A 153 -11.47 -4.46 20.27
C THR A 153 -12.12 -5.42 19.26
N LEU A 154 -12.23 -5.00 17.99
CA LEU A 154 -12.75 -5.81 16.89
C LEU A 154 -11.88 -7.04 16.55
N SER A 155 -10.57 -6.98 16.80
CA SER A 155 -9.68 -8.12 16.56
C SER A 155 -9.70 -9.16 17.69
N ARG A 156 -10.53 -8.98 18.73
CA ARG A 156 -10.63 -9.94 19.83
C ARG A 156 -11.44 -11.20 19.46
N SER A 157 -12.29 -11.11 18.43
CA SER A 157 -13.08 -12.25 17.95
C SER A 157 -12.40 -12.92 16.76
N TRP A 158 -12.00 -14.17 16.92
CA TRP A 158 -11.44 -14.99 15.84
C TRP A 158 -12.36 -15.07 14.61
N LYS A 159 -13.67 -15.09 14.82
CA LYS A 159 -14.66 -15.10 13.72
C LYS A 159 -14.57 -13.85 12.86
N PHE A 160 -14.30 -12.69 13.47
CA PHE A 160 -14.15 -11.42 12.76
C PHE A 160 -12.88 -11.43 11.90
N ILE A 161 -11.75 -11.85 12.46
CA ILE A 161 -10.47 -11.98 11.74
C ILE A 161 -10.62 -12.90 10.54
N LEU A 162 -11.20 -14.09 10.73
CA LEU A 162 -11.41 -15.06 9.66
C LEU A 162 -12.30 -14.49 8.55
N THR A 163 -13.44 -13.89 8.91
CA THR A 163 -14.36 -13.30 7.92
C THR A 163 -13.69 -12.18 7.13
N TYR A 164 -12.92 -11.30 7.78
CA TYR A 164 -12.19 -10.23 7.11
C TYR A 164 -11.08 -10.77 6.21
N THR A 165 -10.36 -11.78 6.66
CA THR A 165 -9.28 -12.42 5.88
C THR A 165 -9.86 -13.04 4.61
N VAL A 166 -10.98 -13.78 4.70
CA VAL A 166 -11.68 -14.35 3.54
C VAL A 166 -12.15 -13.25 2.60
N ARG A 167 -12.73 -12.14 3.12
CA ARG A 167 -13.13 -11.00 2.28
C ARG A 167 -11.95 -10.40 1.52
N ILE A 168 -10.80 -10.21 2.17
CA ILE A 168 -9.59 -9.69 1.50
C ILE A 168 -9.14 -10.66 0.40
N ILE A 169 -9.10 -11.97 0.67
CA ILE A 169 -8.72 -12.98 -0.33
C ILE A 169 -9.67 -12.93 -1.54
N VAL A 170 -10.98 -12.81 -1.32
CA VAL A 170 -11.97 -12.70 -2.40
C VAL A 170 -11.78 -11.41 -3.21
N ILE A 171 -11.50 -10.28 -2.54
CA ILE A 171 -11.23 -9.00 -3.21
C ILE A 171 -9.96 -9.09 -4.05
N GLU A 172 -8.88 -9.64 -3.51
CA GLU A 172 -7.61 -9.82 -4.23
C GLU A 172 -7.77 -10.77 -5.43
N PHE A 173 -8.50 -11.87 -5.24
CA PHE A 173 -8.82 -12.78 -6.34
C PHE A 173 -9.62 -12.08 -7.44
N LEU A 174 -10.65 -11.31 -7.08
CA LEU A 174 -11.45 -10.54 -8.03
C LEU A 174 -10.60 -9.47 -8.72
N HIS A 175 -9.73 -8.77 -7.99
CA HIS A 175 -8.82 -7.76 -8.54
C HIS A 175 -7.87 -8.40 -9.57
N LEU A 176 -7.31 -9.57 -9.27
CA LEU A 176 -6.47 -10.34 -10.20
C LEU A 176 -7.26 -10.80 -11.43
N ALA A 177 -8.49 -11.28 -11.24
CA ALA A 177 -9.36 -11.70 -12.34
C ALA A 177 -9.74 -10.53 -13.25
N LEU A 178 -10.07 -9.37 -12.67
CA LEU A 178 -10.36 -8.14 -13.40
C LEU A 178 -9.13 -7.63 -14.15
N LEU A 179 -7.96 -7.59 -13.49
CA LEU A 179 -6.71 -7.23 -14.16
C LEU A 179 -6.43 -8.15 -15.33
N HIS A 180 -6.56 -9.48 -15.17
CA HIS A 180 -6.28 -10.41 -16.26
C HIS A 180 -7.30 -10.29 -17.41
N THR A 181 -8.59 -10.16 -17.10
CA THR A 181 -9.64 -10.07 -18.14
C THR A 181 -9.63 -8.72 -18.86
N LEU A 182 -9.58 -7.60 -18.13
CA LEU A 182 -9.60 -6.25 -18.72
C LEU A 182 -8.27 -5.88 -19.40
N TYR A 183 -7.12 -6.29 -18.85
CA TYR A 183 -5.82 -6.01 -19.48
C TYR A 183 -5.64 -6.80 -20.78
N VAL A 184 -6.00 -8.09 -20.79
CA VAL A 184 -5.97 -8.89 -22.03
C VAL A 184 -6.88 -8.26 -23.07
N CYS A 185 -8.11 -7.86 -22.71
CA CYS A 185 -8.99 -7.10 -23.61
C CYS A 185 -8.32 -5.85 -24.18
N ALA A 186 -7.74 -4.97 -23.34
CA ALA A 186 -7.09 -3.74 -23.80
C ALA A 186 -5.90 -3.99 -24.76
N THR A 187 -5.15 -5.07 -24.57
CA THR A 187 -4.07 -5.43 -25.50
C THR A 187 -4.57 -6.06 -26.80
N THR A 188 -5.68 -6.81 -26.76
CA THR A 188 -6.29 -7.43 -27.95
C THR A 188 -7.11 -6.46 -28.80
N THR A 189 -7.63 -5.39 -28.19
CA THR A 189 -8.51 -4.41 -28.86
C THR A 189 -7.78 -3.20 -29.40
N TRP A 190 -6.44 -3.16 -29.50
CA TRP A 190 -5.78 -2.11 -30.31
C TRP A 190 -6.25 -2.27 -31.76
N PRO A 191 -7.18 -1.45 -32.24
CA PRO A 191 -7.60 -1.53 -33.62
C PRO A 191 -6.54 -0.76 -34.39
N THR A 192 -6.04 -1.36 -35.46
CA THR A 192 -5.27 -0.69 -36.50
C THR A 192 -6.14 0.37 -37.17
N PHE A 193 -6.30 1.53 -36.53
CA PHE A 193 -6.81 2.76 -37.11
C PHE A 193 -5.75 3.85 -36.93
N PHE A 194 -4.73 3.76 -37.76
CA PHE A 194 -3.97 4.89 -38.31
C PHE A 194 -3.54 4.52 -39.72
#